data_AF-A0A7V3WJH5-F1
#
_entry.id   AF-A0A7V3WJH5-F1
#
_cell.length_a   1.000
_cell.length_b   1.000
_cell.length_c   1.000
_cell.angle_alpha   90.00
_cell.angle_beta   90.00
_cell.angle_gamma   90.00
#
_symmetry.space_group_name_H-M   'P 1'
#
loop_
_entity.id
_entity.type
_entity.pdbx_description
1 polymer ?
#
loop_
_entity_poly.entity_id
_entity_poly.type
_entity_poly.pdbx_seq_one_letter_code
_entity_poly.pdbx_strand_id
1 'polypeptide(L)'
;SPLDQYIVSNPDYFFGRSPENGLINPDNLTILYSHMKCAAFELPFEDDEKFGVDTTQEILSYMEEARLLRHVGNRWHWMSDVFPADEISLRSAANENFIIIDISEPHHRVVGETDRFSAPMLLHEEAIYIHEGQQYQVEKLDFDDKKAYIRKVDVDYYTDANLAVELKVIDVFREEKGSGISRNWGEVMVTALVTMFKKIKLHTHENIGAGPVNLPEMEMHTTSYWVSLPEKLPGVETRSEMQNGLIGLSNVLANCAPIYLMCDPHDIRVVYQVKSTFTQNPTLYIYDSLPGGVGFSEKLYQLHTELFSTARQMVTHCSCEAGCPSCVGPLNEFSGDKNPKETTLQLVDAILREAGKDKM
;
A
#
# COMPACT_ATOMS: atom_id res chain seq x y z
N SER A 1 4.79 6.32 -17.62
CA SER A 1 3.69 5.81 -16.78
C SER A 1 2.38 6.54 -17.15
N PRO A 2 1.19 6.06 -16.72
CA PRO A 2 -0.06 6.84 -16.81
C PRO A 2 0.06 8.25 -16.24
N LEU A 3 0.78 8.38 -15.13
CA LEU A 3 1.06 9.65 -14.45
C LEU A 3 1.84 10.63 -15.36
N ASP A 4 2.94 10.17 -15.97
CA ASP A 4 3.76 11.02 -16.83
C ASP A 4 2.96 11.56 -18.02
N GLN A 5 2.13 10.70 -18.63
CA GLN A 5 1.25 11.09 -19.74
C GLN A 5 0.23 12.15 -19.31
N TYR A 6 -0.33 12.02 -18.10
CA TYR A 6 -1.25 13.00 -17.55
C TYR A 6 -0.55 14.36 -17.34
N ILE A 7 0.63 14.37 -16.73
CA ILE A 7 1.40 15.60 -16.49
C ILE A 7 1.75 16.30 -17.81
N VAL A 8 2.24 15.55 -18.81
CA VAL A 8 2.61 16.11 -20.12
C VAL A 8 1.41 16.68 -20.87
N SER A 9 0.25 16.01 -20.78
CA SER A 9 -0.98 16.45 -21.47
C SER A 9 -1.72 17.57 -20.73
N ASN A 10 -1.38 17.84 -19.47
CA ASN A 10 -2.00 18.87 -18.64
C ASN A 10 -0.94 19.83 -18.07
N PRO A 11 -0.28 20.67 -18.90
CA PRO A 11 0.75 21.59 -18.43
C PRO A 11 0.19 22.59 -17.40
N ASP A 12 -1.06 23.02 -17.54
CA ASP A 12 -1.72 23.91 -16.57
C ASP A 12 -1.90 23.22 -15.20
N TYR A 13 -2.06 21.90 -15.17
CA TYR A 13 -2.04 21.14 -13.92
C TYR A 13 -0.66 21.27 -13.26
N PHE A 14 0.42 21.00 -14.01
CA PHE A 14 1.78 21.02 -13.48
C PHE A 14 2.24 22.42 -13.02
N PHE A 15 1.99 23.46 -13.81
CA PHE A 15 2.44 24.82 -13.49
C PHE A 15 1.47 25.61 -12.61
N GLY A 16 0.20 25.24 -12.59
CA GLY A 16 -0.87 26.01 -11.94
C GLY A 16 -1.34 25.45 -10.60
N ARG A 17 -1.06 24.18 -10.28
CA ARG A 17 -1.47 23.57 -9.01
C ARG A 17 -0.49 23.85 -7.88
N SER A 18 -1.03 23.89 -6.66
CA SER A 18 -0.24 23.79 -5.44
C SER A 18 0.46 22.42 -5.39
N PRO A 19 1.67 22.33 -4.81
CA PRO A 19 2.37 21.07 -4.58
C PRO A 19 1.52 20.04 -3.82
N GLU A 20 1.97 18.78 -3.87
CA GLU A 20 1.35 17.64 -3.21
C GLU A 20 1.23 17.84 -1.70
N ASN A 21 0.30 17.10 -1.07
CA ASN A 21 0.12 17.17 0.38
C ASN A 21 1.17 16.29 1.06
N GLY A 22 2.06 16.91 1.83
CA GLY A 22 2.87 16.22 2.83
C GLY A 22 2.00 15.85 4.02
N LEU A 23 1.72 14.56 4.20
CA LEU A 23 0.89 14.06 5.28
C LEU A 23 1.75 13.42 6.37
N ILE A 24 1.31 13.60 7.60
CA ILE A 24 1.82 12.90 8.77
C ILE A 24 0.62 12.38 9.55
N ASN A 25 0.76 11.22 10.18
CA ASN A 25 -0.22 10.68 11.11
C ASN A 25 0.42 10.57 12.50
N PRO A 26 0.32 11.60 13.35
CA PRO A 26 0.84 11.56 14.71
C PRO A 26 0.17 10.47 15.58
N ASP A 27 -1.06 10.08 15.23
CA ASP A 27 -1.85 9.06 15.93
C ASP A 27 -1.58 7.64 15.41
N ASN A 28 -0.59 7.44 14.52
CA ASN A 28 -0.16 6.10 14.13
C ASN A 28 0.39 5.38 15.37
N LEU A 29 -0.40 4.44 15.90
CA LEU A 29 -0.10 3.77 17.16
C LEU A 29 1.25 3.04 17.14
N THR A 30 1.65 2.44 16.02
CA THR A 30 2.94 1.75 15.89
C THR A 30 4.11 2.72 16.06
N ILE A 31 4.05 3.87 15.39
CA ILE A 31 5.08 4.91 15.44
C ILE A 31 5.08 5.58 16.81
N LEU A 32 3.90 6.01 17.29
CA LEU A 32 3.72 6.68 18.56
C LEU A 32 4.21 5.81 19.73
N TYR A 33 3.81 4.54 19.78
CA TYR A 33 4.24 3.60 20.81
C TYR A 33 5.76 3.45 20.83
N SER A 34 6.38 3.32 19.65
CA SER A 34 7.83 3.20 19.50
C SER A 34 8.56 4.44 20.01
N HIS A 35 8.12 5.64 19.63
CA HIS A 35 8.71 6.89 20.11
C HIS A 35 8.46 7.14 21.59
N MET A 36 7.31 6.74 22.14
CA MET A 36 7.05 6.83 23.57
C MET A 36 7.96 5.91 24.40
N LYS A 37 8.33 4.72 23.90
CA LYS A 37 9.36 3.88 24.54
C LYS A 37 10.70 4.61 24.64
N CYS A 38 11.15 5.23 23.54
CA CYS A 38 12.38 6.04 23.54
C CYS A 38 12.28 7.22 24.50
N ALA A 39 11.18 7.97 24.45
CA ALA A 39 10.98 9.13 25.32
C ALA A 39 11.02 8.73 26.81
N ALA A 40 10.36 7.64 27.20
CA ALA A 40 10.34 7.16 28.57
C ALA A 40 11.71 6.63 29.05
N PHE A 41 12.51 6.07 28.13
CA PHE A 41 13.90 5.70 28.38
C PHE A 41 14.78 6.93 28.61
N GLU A 42 14.61 7.98 27.81
CA GLU A 42 15.38 9.22 27.91
C GLU A 42 15.04 10.01 29.18
N LEU A 43 13.75 10.21 29.45
CA LEU A 43 13.24 10.93 30.61
C LEU A 43 11.92 10.32 31.13
N PRO A 44 11.75 10.14 32.44
CA PRO A 44 10.49 9.66 33.00
C PRO A 44 9.34 10.64 32.72
N PHE A 45 8.22 10.12 32.22
CA PHE A 45 6.98 10.89 32.05
C PHE A 45 6.36 11.23 33.39
N GLU A 46 5.77 12.42 33.52
CA GLU A 46 4.92 12.78 34.66
C GLU A 46 3.46 12.37 34.45
N ASP A 47 2.71 12.24 35.54
CA ASP A 47 1.25 12.08 35.47
C ASP A 47 0.63 13.28 34.75
N ASP A 48 -0.39 13.02 33.94
CA ASP A 48 -1.09 14.00 33.09
C ASP A 48 -0.22 14.70 32.03
N GLU A 49 1.07 14.34 31.90
CA GLU A 49 1.91 14.80 30.80
C GLU A 49 1.39 14.26 29.46
N LYS A 50 1.42 15.12 28.43
CA LYS A 50 0.99 14.77 27.07
C LYS A 50 2.19 14.66 26.14
N PHE A 51 2.24 13.57 25.38
CA PHE A 51 3.20 13.36 24.30
C PHE A 51 2.56 13.71 22.95
N GLY A 52 2.01 14.92 22.83
CA GLY A 52 1.35 15.40 21.61
C GLY A 52 -0.02 14.79 21.28
N VAL A 53 -0.46 13.76 22.03
CA VAL A 53 -1.74 13.07 21.84
C VAL A 53 -2.51 12.96 23.16
N ASP A 54 -3.82 12.72 23.09
CA ASP A 54 -4.65 12.55 24.29
C ASP A 54 -4.54 11.14 24.91
N THR A 55 -4.12 10.14 24.13
CA THR A 55 -3.99 8.73 24.54
C THR A 55 -2.68 8.42 25.27
N THR A 56 -1.85 9.44 25.58
CA THR A 56 -0.53 9.24 26.22
C THR A 56 -0.62 8.41 27.50
N GLN A 57 -1.57 8.73 28.39
CA GLN A 57 -1.69 8.05 29.68
C GLN A 57 -2.15 6.59 29.55
N GLU A 58 -3.00 6.29 28.56
CA GLU A 58 -3.46 4.93 28.26
C GLU A 58 -2.29 4.07 27.76
N ILE A 59 -1.44 4.65 26.90
CA ILE A 59 -0.24 3.99 26.38
C ILE A 59 0.78 3.73 27.50
N LEU A 60 1.01 4.72 28.38
CA LEU A 60 1.92 4.55 29.54
C LEU A 60 1.43 3.44 30.47
N SER A 61 0.12 3.40 30.75
CA SER A 61 -0.51 2.35 31.56
C SER A 61 -0.31 0.97 30.92
N TYR A 62 -0.51 0.86 29.61
CA TYR A 62 -0.25 -0.38 28.87
C TYR A 62 1.23 -0.78 28.91
N MET A 63 2.17 0.17 28.81
CA MET A 63 3.60 -0.12 28.92
C MET A 63 4.01 -0.60 30.32
N GLU A 64 3.35 -0.14 31.38
CA GLU A 64 3.54 -0.69 32.73
C GLU A 64 3.00 -2.11 32.86
N GLU A 65 1.82 -2.39 32.31
CA GLU A 65 1.28 -3.76 32.25
C GLU A 65 2.23 -4.69 31.47
N ALA A 66 2.83 -4.20 30.39
CA ALA A 66 3.84 -4.88 29.61
C ALA A 66 5.23 -4.97 30.29
N ARG A 67 5.37 -4.44 31.51
CA ARG A 67 6.62 -4.40 32.31
C ARG A 67 7.79 -3.67 31.66
N LEU A 68 7.49 -2.70 30.80
CA LEU A 68 8.48 -1.80 30.20
C LEU A 68 8.69 -0.56 31.08
N LEU A 69 7.61 -0.10 31.72
CA LEU A 69 7.61 1.03 32.64
C LEU A 69 7.22 0.60 34.06
N ARG A 70 7.63 1.41 35.03
CA ARG A 70 7.18 1.33 36.42
C ARG A 70 6.70 2.69 36.88
N HIS A 71 5.48 2.76 37.40
CA HIS A 71 4.94 3.97 38.00
C HIS A 71 5.38 4.11 39.45
N VAL A 72 6.13 5.17 39.78
CA VAL A 72 6.55 5.50 41.14
C VAL A 72 6.58 7.02 41.32
N GLY A 73 5.90 7.52 42.36
CA GLY A 73 6.01 8.93 42.74
C GLY A 73 5.54 9.90 41.66
N ASN A 74 4.40 9.57 41.02
CA ASN A 74 3.75 10.33 39.94
C ASN A 74 4.59 10.43 38.65
N ARG A 75 5.48 9.45 38.46
CA ARG A 75 6.33 9.36 37.26
C ARG A 75 6.43 7.93 36.77
N TRP A 76 6.55 7.81 35.46
CA TRP A 76 6.70 6.56 34.74
C TRP A 76 8.16 6.38 34.37
N HIS A 77 8.84 5.44 35.03
CA HIS A 77 10.26 5.17 34.83
C HIS A 77 10.45 3.96 33.93
N TRP A 78 11.37 4.07 32.97
CA TRP A 78 11.83 2.91 32.21
C TRP A 78 12.48 1.87 33.13
N MET A 79 12.07 0.60 33.00
CA MET A 79 12.53 -0.50 33.84
C MET A 79 13.12 -1.69 33.06
N SER A 80 13.13 -1.62 31.73
CA SER A 80 13.71 -2.67 30.89
C SER A 80 15.21 -2.43 30.65
N ASP A 81 15.99 -3.50 30.54
CA ASP A 81 17.42 -3.42 30.19
C ASP A 81 17.65 -3.22 28.68
N VAL A 82 16.58 -3.29 27.88
CA VAL A 82 16.63 -3.12 26.42
C VAL A 82 16.69 -1.64 26.08
N PHE A 83 17.63 -1.25 25.20
CA PHE A 83 17.70 0.09 24.63
C PHE A 83 16.67 0.21 23.50
N PRO A 84 15.57 0.99 23.67
CA PRO A 84 14.45 0.94 22.73
C PRO A 84 14.78 1.46 21.33
N ALA A 85 15.75 2.37 21.21
CA ALA A 85 16.09 2.97 19.92
C ALA A 85 16.81 2.00 18.97
N ASP A 86 17.40 0.89 19.46
CA ASP A 86 18.05 -0.12 18.60
C ASP A 86 17.05 -0.87 17.70
N GLU A 87 15.79 -0.98 18.13
CA GLU A 87 14.73 -1.70 17.40
C GLU A 87 13.93 -0.78 16.45
N ILE A 88 14.19 0.53 16.47
CA ILE A 88 13.36 1.53 15.79
C ILE A 88 14.12 2.12 14.62
N SER A 89 13.58 1.90 13.42
CA SER A 89 14.00 2.59 12.22
C SER A 89 13.12 3.82 11.97
N LEU A 90 13.72 4.99 11.78
CA LEU A 90 12.98 6.21 11.42
C LEU A 90 12.41 6.16 9.99
N ARG A 91 12.89 5.21 9.17
CA ARG A 91 12.53 5.11 7.75
C ARG A 91 11.58 3.95 7.44
N SER A 92 11.54 2.94 8.29
CA SER A 92 10.60 1.81 8.15
C SER A 92 9.66 1.79 9.34
N ALA A 93 8.35 1.85 9.08
CA ALA A 93 7.33 1.69 10.12
C ALA A 93 7.33 0.28 10.74
N ALA A 94 8.01 -0.69 10.10
CA ALA A 94 8.23 -2.02 10.64
C ALA A 94 9.52 -2.09 11.46
N ASN A 95 9.44 -2.70 12.65
CA ASN A 95 10.57 -2.92 13.59
C ASN A 95 11.56 -4.01 13.13
N GLU A 96 11.39 -4.57 11.93
CA GLU A 96 12.16 -5.72 11.46
C GLU A 96 12.52 -5.58 9.98
N ASN A 97 13.79 -5.28 9.71
CA ASN A 97 14.34 -5.31 8.37
C ASN A 97 15.09 -6.62 8.12
N PHE A 98 15.07 -7.05 6.86
CA PHE A 98 15.86 -8.15 6.34
C PHE A 98 17.21 -7.62 5.85
N ILE A 99 18.29 -8.15 6.41
CA ILE A 99 19.65 -7.81 6.00
C ILE A 99 20.03 -8.62 4.77
N ILE A 100 20.50 -7.94 3.73
CA ILE A 100 20.91 -8.56 2.46
C ILE A 100 22.43 -8.72 2.45
N ILE A 101 22.88 -9.97 2.44
CA ILE A 101 24.29 -10.37 2.61
C ILE A 101 24.81 -11.00 1.32
N ASP A 102 25.78 -10.37 0.68
CA ASP A 102 26.50 -10.91 -0.46
C ASP A 102 27.57 -11.91 -0.02
N ILE A 103 27.39 -13.15 -0.47
CA ILE A 103 28.24 -14.31 -0.20
C ILE A 103 28.98 -14.80 -1.46
N SER A 104 29.16 -13.92 -2.45
CA SER A 104 29.91 -14.24 -3.68
C SER A 104 31.39 -14.50 -3.40
N GLU A 105 31.95 -13.79 -2.44
CA GLU A 105 33.35 -13.87 -2.02
C GLU A 105 33.46 -14.43 -0.59
N PRO A 106 34.61 -15.00 -0.17
CA PRO A 106 34.79 -15.53 1.19
C PRO A 106 34.57 -14.50 2.31
N HIS A 107 34.78 -13.21 1.99
CA HIS A 107 34.45 -12.11 2.88
C HIS A 107 33.03 -11.62 2.59
N HIS A 108 32.09 -12.09 3.40
CA HIS A 108 30.70 -11.68 3.29
C HIS A 108 30.55 -10.18 3.57
N ARG A 109 29.70 -9.51 2.81
CA ARG A 109 29.41 -8.10 2.98
C ARG A 109 27.91 -7.85 2.99
N VAL A 110 27.47 -6.92 3.82
CA VAL A 110 26.10 -6.42 3.77
C VAL A 110 25.98 -5.46 2.58
N VAL A 111 25.00 -5.70 1.71
CA VAL A 111 24.73 -4.87 0.52
C VAL A 111 23.58 -3.90 0.76
N GLY A 112 22.63 -4.26 1.63
CA GLY A 112 21.51 -3.40 1.96
C GLY A 112 20.53 -4.08 2.92
N GLU A 113 19.36 -3.48 3.02
CA GLU A 113 18.24 -3.97 3.82
C GLU A 113 16.92 -3.76 3.08
N THR A 114 15.89 -4.52 3.45
CA THR A 114 14.50 -4.31 3.01
C THR A 114 13.55 -4.56 4.17
N ASP A 115 12.37 -3.96 4.15
CA ASP A 115 11.36 -4.21 5.17
C ASP A 115 10.76 -5.62 5.07
N ARG A 116 10.17 -6.09 6.18
CA ARG A 116 9.55 -7.41 6.31
C ARG A 116 8.41 -7.70 5.33
N PHE A 117 7.65 -6.68 4.89
CA PHE A 117 6.53 -6.88 3.95
C PHE A 117 6.98 -6.96 2.50
N SER A 118 8.04 -6.26 2.13
CA SER A 118 8.64 -6.36 0.78
C SER A 118 9.53 -7.60 0.61
N ALA A 119 10.12 -8.12 1.69
CA ALA A 119 11.06 -9.24 1.62
C ALA A 119 10.52 -10.48 0.86
N PRO A 120 9.27 -10.94 1.07
CA PRO A 120 8.73 -12.06 0.30
C PRO A 120 8.62 -11.82 -1.21
N MET A 121 8.50 -10.56 -1.65
CA MET A 121 8.46 -10.23 -3.08
C MET A 121 9.85 -10.11 -3.70
N LEU A 122 10.78 -9.49 -2.98
CA LEU A 122 12.07 -9.07 -3.54
C LEU A 122 13.19 -10.08 -3.24
N LEU A 123 13.06 -10.82 -2.14
CA LEU A 123 14.11 -11.65 -1.58
C LEU A 123 13.70 -13.11 -1.39
N HIS A 124 12.63 -13.58 -2.01
CA HIS A 124 12.32 -15.01 -2.00
C HIS A 124 13.46 -15.82 -2.62
N GLU A 125 13.56 -17.11 -2.27
CA GLU A 125 14.56 -17.99 -2.88
C GLU A 125 14.43 -17.97 -4.41
N GLU A 126 15.57 -17.95 -5.11
CA GLU A 126 15.69 -17.73 -6.56
C GLU A 126 15.33 -16.32 -7.09
N ALA A 127 14.96 -15.36 -6.25
CA ALA A 127 14.73 -13.99 -6.71
C ALA A 127 16.01 -13.37 -7.28
N ILE A 128 15.86 -12.54 -8.31
CA ILE A 128 16.92 -11.68 -8.84
C ILE A 128 16.77 -10.31 -8.18
N TYR A 129 17.66 -10.04 -7.22
CA TYR A 129 17.79 -8.75 -6.56
C TYR A 129 18.77 -7.87 -7.33
N ILE A 130 18.32 -6.68 -7.72
CA ILE A 130 19.13 -5.71 -8.47
C ILE A 130 19.46 -4.55 -7.54
N HIS A 131 20.75 -4.31 -7.31
CA HIS A 131 21.24 -3.24 -6.44
C HIS A 131 22.25 -2.39 -7.18
N GLU A 132 21.94 -1.11 -7.39
CA GLU A 132 22.77 -0.17 -8.17
C GLU A 132 23.17 -0.70 -9.56
N GLY A 133 22.26 -1.45 -10.20
CA GLY A 133 22.49 -2.10 -11.49
C GLY A 133 23.27 -3.41 -11.44
N GLN A 134 23.88 -3.76 -10.31
CA GLN A 134 24.47 -5.09 -10.11
C GLN A 134 23.38 -6.11 -9.79
N GLN A 135 23.39 -7.22 -10.52
CA GLN A 135 22.44 -8.32 -10.32
C GLN A 135 22.99 -9.33 -9.33
N TYR A 136 22.08 -9.84 -8.48
CA TYR A 136 22.33 -10.91 -7.54
C TYR A 136 21.15 -11.88 -7.55
N GLN A 137 21.42 -13.16 -7.38
CA GLN A 137 20.40 -14.17 -7.13
C GLN A 137 20.37 -14.49 -5.64
N VAL A 138 19.17 -14.58 -5.07
CA VAL A 138 18.97 -15.03 -3.69
C VAL A 138 19.14 -16.54 -3.63
N GLU A 139 20.16 -17.00 -2.90
CA GLU A 139 20.41 -18.42 -2.66
C GLU A 139 19.58 -18.96 -1.50
N LYS A 140 19.38 -18.13 -0.46
CA LYS A 140 18.61 -18.51 0.72
C LYS A 140 17.98 -17.28 1.37
N LEU A 141 16.70 -17.37 1.70
CA LEU A 141 16.03 -16.43 2.60
C LEU A 141 15.84 -17.07 3.97
N ASP A 142 16.65 -16.65 4.93
CA ASP A 142 16.46 -17.00 6.33
C ASP A 142 15.42 -16.07 6.95
N PHE A 143 14.17 -16.54 6.95
CA PHE A 143 13.03 -15.72 7.35
C PHE A 143 13.00 -15.41 8.85
N ASP A 144 13.40 -16.37 9.66
CA ASP A 144 13.41 -16.25 11.12
C ASP A 144 14.54 -15.33 11.59
N ASP A 145 15.75 -15.50 11.04
CA ASP A 145 16.92 -14.67 11.35
C ASP A 145 16.98 -13.36 10.57
N LYS A 146 15.99 -13.10 9.68
CA LYS A 146 15.85 -11.88 8.87
C LYS A 146 17.08 -11.62 7.99
N LYS A 147 17.58 -12.65 7.32
CA LYS A 147 18.78 -12.56 6.45
C LYS A 147 18.52 -13.15 5.08
N ALA A 148 18.84 -12.39 4.04
CA ALA A 148 18.86 -12.90 2.67
C ALA A 148 20.31 -13.06 2.22
N TYR A 149 20.69 -14.27 1.82
CA TYR A 149 22.01 -14.56 1.29
C TYR A 149 21.94 -14.54 -0.23
N ILE A 150 22.74 -13.66 -0.83
CA ILE A 150 22.72 -13.39 -2.26
C ILE A 150 24.08 -13.66 -2.89
N ARG A 151 24.09 -14.10 -4.15
CA ARG A 151 25.30 -14.28 -4.96
C ARG A 151 25.20 -13.47 -6.24
N LYS A 152 26.29 -12.83 -6.65
CA LYS A 152 26.38 -12.10 -7.93
C LYS A 152 26.11 -13.04 -9.08
N VAL A 153 25.29 -12.57 -10.00
CA VAL A 153 24.97 -13.27 -11.24
C VAL A 153 24.99 -12.28 -12.40
N ASP A 154 25.06 -12.80 -13.61
CA ASP A 154 24.87 -12.06 -14.86
C ASP A 154 23.83 -12.81 -15.69
N VAL A 155 22.58 -12.37 -15.60
CA VAL A 155 21.44 -13.00 -16.26
C VAL A 155 20.67 -11.99 -17.11
N ASP A 156 19.98 -12.50 -18.13
CA ASP A 156 19.21 -11.68 -19.07
C ASP A 156 17.75 -11.47 -18.66
N TYR A 157 17.41 -11.76 -17.39
CA TYR A 157 16.06 -11.68 -16.84
C TYR A 157 16.03 -11.10 -15.43
N TYR A 158 14.87 -10.65 -15.00
CA TYR A 158 14.55 -10.28 -13.62
C TYR A 158 13.37 -11.11 -13.11
N THR A 159 13.16 -11.13 -11.81
CA THR A 159 12.03 -11.84 -11.19
C THR A 159 10.94 -10.88 -10.77
N ASP A 160 9.69 -11.31 -10.94
CA ASP A 160 8.51 -10.58 -10.51
C ASP A 160 7.56 -11.52 -9.76
N ALA A 161 7.29 -11.22 -8.50
CA ALA A 161 6.54 -12.07 -7.60
C ALA A 161 5.04 -11.75 -7.66
N ASN A 162 4.20 -12.79 -7.67
CA ASN A 162 2.75 -12.62 -7.66
C ASN A 162 2.21 -12.63 -6.23
N LEU A 163 1.59 -11.52 -5.82
CA LEU A 163 1.00 -11.37 -4.50
C LEU A 163 -0.50 -11.63 -4.53
N ALA A 164 -0.94 -12.63 -3.77
CA ALA A 164 -2.34 -12.79 -3.43
C ALA A 164 -2.64 -11.89 -2.22
N VAL A 165 -3.56 -10.94 -2.38
CA VAL A 165 -4.00 -10.04 -1.30
C VAL A 165 -5.43 -10.33 -0.91
N GLU A 166 -5.66 -10.59 0.38
CA GLU A 166 -6.98 -10.55 1.00
C GLU A 166 -7.08 -9.32 1.90
N LEU A 167 -8.26 -8.70 1.95
CA LEU A 167 -8.51 -7.53 2.77
C LEU A 167 -9.80 -7.73 3.56
N LYS A 168 -9.72 -7.51 4.87
CA LYS A 168 -10.84 -7.57 5.81
C LYS A 168 -11.00 -6.23 6.51
N VAL A 169 -12.21 -5.68 6.50
CA VAL A 169 -12.54 -4.46 7.24
C VAL A 169 -12.68 -4.82 8.72
N ILE A 170 -11.98 -4.08 9.57
CA ILE A 170 -11.96 -4.25 11.03
C ILE A 170 -12.91 -3.24 11.67
N ASP A 171 -12.76 -1.96 11.31
CA ASP A 171 -13.58 -0.88 11.84
C ASP A 171 -13.84 0.19 10.77
N VAL A 172 -14.93 0.95 10.93
CA VAL A 172 -15.34 2.03 10.01
C VAL A 172 -15.37 3.34 10.78
N PHE A 173 -14.43 4.23 10.48
CA PHE A 173 -14.30 5.52 11.16
C PHE A 173 -15.24 6.58 10.59
N ARG A 174 -15.40 6.61 9.25
CA ARG A 174 -16.33 7.50 8.55
C ARG A 174 -17.02 6.77 7.42
N GLU A 175 -18.30 7.05 7.26
CA GLU A 175 -19.15 6.46 6.23
C GLU A 175 -20.07 7.54 5.66
N GLU A 176 -20.20 7.55 4.34
CA GLU A 176 -21.17 8.37 3.63
C GLU A 176 -21.91 7.50 2.61
N LYS A 177 -23.20 7.33 2.84
CA LYS A 177 -24.09 6.51 2.00
C LYS A 177 -24.80 7.40 0.99
N GLY A 178 -24.53 7.16 -0.28
CA GLY A 178 -25.36 7.66 -1.37
C GLY A 178 -26.48 6.69 -1.75
N SER A 179 -27.12 6.99 -2.87
CA SER A 179 -28.18 6.23 -3.55
C SER A 179 -27.68 4.92 -4.19
N GLY A 180 -26.96 4.11 -3.42
CA GLY A 180 -26.41 2.81 -3.81
C GLY A 180 -24.89 2.76 -3.93
N ILE A 181 -24.22 3.91 -4.02
CA ILE A 181 -22.75 4.02 -3.93
C ILE A 181 -22.41 4.61 -2.56
N SER A 182 -21.49 4.00 -1.83
CA SER A 182 -21.00 4.54 -0.57
C SER A 182 -19.48 4.72 -0.59
N ARG A 183 -19.02 5.74 0.13
CA ARG A 183 -17.60 5.94 0.43
C ARG A 183 -17.38 5.78 1.93
N ASN A 184 -16.28 5.14 2.29
CA ASN A 184 -15.98 4.80 3.67
C ASN A 184 -14.49 4.91 3.93
N TRP A 185 -14.12 5.21 5.16
CA TRP A 185 -12.74 5.19 5.62
C TRP A 185 -12.68 4.53 7.00
N GLY A 186 -11.67 3.70 7.22
CA GLY A 186 -11.55 2.92 8.43
C GLY A 186 -10.32 2.04 8.46
N GLU A 187 -10.29 1.14 9.43
CA GLU A 187 -9.20 0.19 9.63
C GLU A 187 -9.46 -1.12 8.88
N VAL A 188 -8.40 -1.63 8.25
CA VAL A 188 -8.41 -2.90 7.54
C VAL A 188 -7.22 -3.75 7.95
N MET A 189 -7.43 -5.06 7.92
CA MET A 189 -6.35 -6.04 7.97
C MET A 189 -6.10 -6.53 6.55
N VAL A 190 -4.87 -6.34 6.08
CA VAL A 190 -4.38 -6.80 4.79
C VAL A 190 -3.55 -8.04 4.99
N THR A 191 -3.93 -9.10 4.30
CA THR A 191 -3.24 -10.37 4.31
C THR A 191 -2.61 -10.60 2.94
N ALA A 192 -1.32 -10.88 2.90
CA ALA A 192 -0.50 -10.87 1.71
C ALA A 192 0.30 -12.19 1.61
N LEU A 193 0.04 -12.99 0.59
CA LEU A 193 0.71 -14.27 0.34
C LEU A 193 1.40 -14.27 -1.03
N VAL A 194 2.72 -14.41 -1.03
CA VAL A 194 3.49 -14.61 -2.26
C VAL A 194 3.50 -16.10 -2.58
N THR A 195 2.88 -16.48 -3.70
CA THR A 195 2.68 -17.90 -4.06
C THR A 195 3.61 -18.39 -5.15
N MET A 196 3.99 -17.49 -6.06
CA MET A 196 4.86 -17.80 -7.18
C MET A 196 5.56 -16.54 -7.67
N PHE A 197 6.61 -16.72 -8.46
CA PHE A 197 7.26 -15.64 -9.19
C PHE A 197 7.43 -16.02 -10.66
N LYS A 198 7.59 -15.01 -11.51
CA LYS A 198 7.87 -15.13 -12.94
C LYS A 198 9.31 -14.69 -13.21
N LYS A 199 9.95 -15.31 -14.20
CA LYS A 199 11.23 -14.89 -14.77
C LYS A 199 10.91 -14.11 -16.05
N ILE A 200 11.25 -12.83 -16.09
CA ILE A 200 10.90 -11.91 -17.18
C ILE A 200 12.17 -11.37 -17.82
N LYS A 201 12.30 -11.50 -19.13
CA LYS A 201 13.49 -11.05 -19.86
C LYS A 201 13.63 -9.52 -19.83
N LEU A 202 14.82 -9.00 -19.53
CA LEU A 202 15.05 -7.57 -19.31
C LEU A 202 14.70 -6.68 -20.49
N HIS A 203 14.93 -7.14 -21.73
CA HIS A 203 14.73 -6.33 -22.93
C HIS A 203 13.40 -6.55 -23.62
N THR A 204 12.92 -7.80 -23.67
CA THR A 204 11.70 -8.16 -24.40
C THR A 204 10.47 -8.19 -23.50
N HIS A 205 10.65 -8.19 -22.17
CA HIS A 205 9.59 -8.38 -21.18
C HIS A 205 8.79 -9.67 -21.38
N GLU A 206 9.39 -10.65 -22.06
CA GLU A 206 8.77 -11.97 -22.26
C GLU A 206 8.92 -12.79 -20.98
N ASN A 207 7.85 -13.48 -20.60
CA ASN A 207 7.89 -14.46 -19.54
C ASN A 207 8.60 -15.73 -20.05
N ILE A 208 9.73 -16.06 -19.42
CA ILE A 208 10.57 -17.22 -19.78
C ILE A 208 10.45 -18.37 -18.78
N GLY A 209 9.69 -18.20 -17.70
CA GLY A 209 9.51 -19.22 -16.69
C GLY A 209 8.83 -18.72 -15.43
N ALA A 210 8.53 -19.65 -14.52
CA ALA A 210 8.00 -19.35 -13.20
C ALA A 210 8.53 -20.33 -12.17
N GLY A 211 8.52 -19.94 -10.91
CA GLY A 211 8.85 -20.79 -9.77
C GLY A 211 7.87 -20.58 -8.61
N PRO A 212 7.69 -21.59 -7.74
CA PRO A 212 6.88 -21.43 -6.55
C PRO A 212 7.62 -20.56 -5.51
N VAL A 213 6.85 -19.91 -4.64
CA VAL A 213 7.37 -19.27 -3.43
C VAL A 213 6.68 -19.92 -2.24
N ASN A 214 7.47 -20.36 -1.26
CA ASN A 214 6.95 -20.98 -0.05
C ASN A 214 7.39 -20.15 1.16
N LEU A 215 6.67 -19.04 1.37
CA LEU A 215 6.89 -18.13 2.49
C LEU A 215 5.60 -17.97 3.29
N PRO A 216 5.71 -17.62 4.59
CA PRO A 216 4.54 -17.42 5.41
C PRO A 216 3.68 -16.27 4.87
N GLU A 217 2.39 -16.36 5.15
CA GLU A 217 1.45 -15.29 4.91
C GLU A 217 1.76 -14.10 5.83
N MET A 218 1.68 -12.90 5.27
CA MET A 218 1.99 -11.66 5.98
C MET A 218 0.70 -10.92 6.29
N GLU A 219 0.56 -10.44 7.53
CA GLU A 219 -0.60 -9.66 7.97
C GLU A 219 -0.17 -8.25 8.36
N MET A 220 -0.93 -7.25 7.92
CA MET A 220 -0.72 -5.85 8.22
C MET A 220 -2.04 -5.17 8.59
N HIS A 221 -2.06 -4.53 9.74
CA HIS A 221 -3.13 -3.60 10.11
C HIS A 221 -2.80 -2.21 9.55
N THR A 222 -3.72 -1.61 8.82
CA THR A 222 -3.55 -0.29 8.22
C THR A 222 -4.90 0.40 8.03
N THR A 223 -4.88 1.65 7.57
CA THR A 223 -6.08 2.39 7.20
C THR A 223 -6.38 2.25 5.70
N SER A 224 -7.66 2.22 5.37
CA SER A 224 -8.13 2.16 4.00
C SER A 224 -9.32 3.07 3.77
N TYR A 225 -9.36 3.63 2.57
CA TYR A 225 -10.51 4.30 1.99
C TYR A 225 -11.09 3.38 0.93
N TRP A 226 -12.39 3.12 1.00
CA TRP A 226 -13.06 2.26 0.02
C TRP A 226 -14.36 2.84 -0.51
N VAL A 227 -14.65 2.48 -1.75
CA VAL A 227 -15.90 2.81 -2.44
C VAL A 227 -16.62 1.52 -2.77
N SER A 228 -17.86 1.41 -2.31
CA SER A 228 -18.75 0.30 -2.62
C SER A 228 -19.80 0.73 -3.63
N LEU A 229 -19.99 -0.12 -4.64
CA LEU A 229 -20.87 0.10 -5.77
C LEU A 229 -22.02 -0.92 -5.71
N PRO A 230 -23.21 -0.62 -6.26
CA PRO A 230 -24.23 -1.64 -6.41
C PRO A 230 -23.77 -2.74 -7.39
N GLU A 231 -24.32 -3.95 -7.28
CA GLU A 231 -23.98 -5.08 -8.18
C GLU A 231 -24.18 -4.77 -9.67
N LYS A 232 -25.07 -3.82 -9.97
CA LYS A 232 -25.39 -3.36 -11.33
C LYS A 232 -25.40 -1.85 -11.39
N LEU A 233 -24.86 -1.32 -12.47
CA LEU A 233 -24.89 0.10 -12.81
C LEU A 233 -25.41 0.25 -14.24
N PRO A 234 -26.01 1.41 -14.61
CA PRO A 234 -26.42 1.64 -15.99
C PRO A 234 -25.25 1.45 -16.97
N GLY A 235 -25.37 0.46 -17.85
CA GLY A 235 -24.32 0.08 -18.79
C GLY A 235 -23.39 -1.01 -18.29
N VAL A 236 -23.39 -1.36 -17.00
CA VAL A 236 -22.58 -2.43 -16.42
C VAL A 236 -23.52 -3.40 -15.71
N GLU A 237 -23.99 -4.39 -16.46
CA GLU A 237 -25.11 -5.26 -16.05
C GLU A 237 -24.64 -6.66 -15.65
N THR A 238 -23.47 -7.07 -16.14
CA THR A 238 -22.89 -8.38 -15.87
C THR A 238 -21.76 -8.31 -14.86
N ARG A 239 -21.53 -9.42 -14.15
CA ARG A 239 -20.43 -9.56 -13.20
C ARG A 239 -19.06 -9.39 -13.87
N SER A 240 -18.92 -9.85 -15.12
CA SER A 240 -17.66 -9.72 -15.86
C SER A 240 -17.36 -8.26 -16.22
N GLU A 241 -18.37 -7.51 -16.67
CA GLU A 241 -18.22 -6.08 -16.93
C GLU A 241 -17.87 -5.32 -15.64
N MET A 242 -18.54 -5.62 -14.52
CA MET A 242 -18.21 -5.02 -13.23
C MET A 242 -16.76 -5.29 -12.82
N GLN A 243 -16.30 -6.54 -12.98
CA GLN A 243 -14.91 -6.91 -12.72
C GLN A 243 -13.94 -6.13 -13.62
N ASN A 244 -14.20 -6.05 -14.92
CA ASN A 244 -13.35 -5.31 -15.85
C ASN A 244 -13.29 -3.81 -15.50
N GLY A 245 -14.43 -3.20 -15.16
CA GLY A 245 -14.48 -1.81 -14.71
C GLY A 245 -13.66 -1.59 -13.45
N LEU A 246 -13.74 -2.51 -12.48
CA LEU A 246 -12.96 -2.45 -11.25
C LEU A 246 -11.45 -2.61 -11.48
N ILE A 247 -11.03 -3.56 -12.32
CA ILE A 247 -9.61 -3.72 -12.72
C ILE A 247 -9.09 -2.42 -13.32
N GLY A 248 -9.84 -1.87 -14.29
CA GLY A 248 -9.45 -0.64 -14.95
C GLY A 248 -9.34 0.54 -13.98
N LEU A 249 -10.29 0.63 -13.05
CA LEU A 249 -10.30 1.67 -12.03
C LEU A 249 -9.15 1.51 -11.03
N SER A 250 -8.83 0.29 -10.61
CA SER A 250 -7.68 -0.01 -9.74
C SER A 250 -6.37 0.45 -10.36
N ASN A 251 -6.14 0.14 -11.64
CA ASN A 251 -4.93 0.54 -12.36
C ASN A 251 -4.81 2.06 -12.46
N VAL A 252 -5.91 2.76 -12.76
CA VAL A 252 -5.90 4.23 -12.87
C VAL A 252 -5.70 4.88 -11.51
N LEU A 253 -6.41 4.41 -10.48
CA LEU A 253 -6.34 5.02 -9.14
C LEU A 253 -4.99 4.82 -8.47
N ALA A 254 -4.31 3.69 -8.70
CA ALA A 254 -2.96 3.45 -8.21
C ALA A 254 -1.97 4.51 -8.73
N ASN A 255 -2.19 5.04 -9.94
CA ASN A 255 -1.38 6.10 -10.52
C ASN A 255 -1.92 7.51 -10.23
N CYS A 256 -3.22 7.63 -9.95
CA CYS A 256 -3.89 8.90 -9.68
C CYS A 256 -3.69 9.35 -8.22
N ALA A 257 -3.69 8.43 -7.24
CA ALA A 257 -3.57 8.78 -5.83
C ALA A 257 -2.26 9.53 -5.49
N PRO A 258 -1.07 9.11 -5.98
CA PRO A 258 0.19 9.82 -5.72
C PRO A 258 0.24 11.24 -6.28
N ILE A 259 -0.65 11.62 -7.21
CA ILE A 259 -0.74 12.99 -7.75
C ILE A 259 -1.07 14.00 -6.65
N TYR A 260 -1.83 13.57 -5.64
CA TYR A 260 -2.32 14.44 -4.57
C TYR A 260 -1.49 14.35 -3.30
N LEU A 261 -0.64 13.35 -3.21
CA LEU A 261 0.00 12.89 -1.98
C LEU A 261 1.50 12.87 -2.21
N MET A 262 2.26 13.42 -1.26
CA MET A 262 3.72 13.40 -1.33
C MET A 262 4.23 12.00 -0.95
N CYS A 263 3.99 11.01 -1.82
CA CYS A 263 4.33 9.60 -1.60
C CYS A 263 4.89 8.93 -2.86
N ASP A 264 5.57 7.81 -2.68
CA ASP A 264 5.90 6.92 -3.79
C ASP A 264 4.63 6.14 -4.22
N PRO A 265 4.44 5.80 -5.50
CA PRO A 265 3.33 4.95 -5.92
C PRO A 265 3.23 3.60 -5.20
N HIS A 266 4.32 3.07 -4.63
CA HIS A 266 4.30 1.83 -3.85
C HIS A 266 3.74 2.01 -2.43
N ASP A 267 3.69 3.25 -1.92
CA ASP A 267 3.15 3.56 -0.58
C ASP A 267 1.62 3.44 -0.53
N ILE A 268 0.96 3.34 -1.69
CA ILE A 268 -0.48 3.21 -1.83
C ILE A 268 -0.80 2.01 -2.70
N ARG A 269 -1.68 1.14 -2.22
CA ARG A 269 -2.15 -0.02 -2.99
C ARG A 269 -3.64 0.10 -3.22
N VAL A 270 -4.06 -0.35 -4.41
CA VAL A 270 -5.47 -0.40 -4.79
C VAL A 270 -5.83 -1.84 -5.09
N VAL A 271 -6.82 -2.36 -4.36
CA VAL A 271 -7.33 -3.72 -4.51
C VAL A 271 -8.83 -3.65 -4.75
N TYR A 272 -9.33 -4.46 -5.67
CA TYR A 272 -10.75 -4.58 -5.89
C TYR A 272 -11.28 -5.93 -5.43
N GLN A 273 -12.54 -5.95 -5.01
CA GLN A 273 -13.30 -7.16 -4.72
C GLN A 273 -14.62 -7.07 -5.47
N VAL A 274 -14.83 -7.95 -6.45
CA VAL A 274 -16.10 -8.02 -7.22
C VAL A 274 -17.30 -8.26 -6.30
N LYS A 275 -17.06 -8.96 -5.18
CA LYS A 275 -17.99 -9.06 -4.08
C LYS A 275 -17.20 -9.05 -2.78
N SER A 276 -17.24 -7.93 -2.07
CA SER A 276 -16.58 -7.83 -0.77
C SER A 276 -17.28 -8.70 0.26
N THR A 277 -16.50 -9.35 1.12
CA THR A 277 -17.03 -10.13 2.25
C THR A 277 -17.68 -9.24 3.30
N PHE A 278 -17.25 -7.98 3.39
CA PHE A 278 -17.78 -7.00 4.33
C PHE A 278 -19.05 -6.32 3.79
N THR A 279 -18.96 -5.65 2.64
CA THR A 279 -20.09 -4.86 2.11
C THR A 279 -21.09 -5.68 1.30
N GLN A 280 -20.74 -6.94 0.97
CA GLN A 280 -21.50 -7.83 0.08
C GLN A 280 -21.69 -7.27 -1.35
N ASN A 281 -20.96 -6.21 -1.69
CA ASN A 281 -21.08 -5.44 -2.92
C ASN A 281 -19.72 -5.33 -3.63
N PRO A 282 -19.69 -5.06 -4.95
CA PRO A 282 -18.46 -4.67 -5.65
C PRO A 282 -17.80 -3.49 -4.94
N THR A 283 -16.54 -3.66 -4.52
CA THR A 283 -15.85 -2.66 -3.69
C THR A 283 -14.40 -2.48 -4.14
N LEU A 284 -13.95 -1.24 -4.17
CA LEU A 284 -12.57 -0.87 -4.43
C LEU A 284 -11.96 -0.28 -3.16
N TYR A 285 -10.86 -0.85 -2.71
CA TYR A 285 -10.11 -0.47 -1.52
C TYR A 285 -8.80 0.21 -1.94
N ILE A 286 -8.51 1.35 -1.34
CA ILE A 286 -7.25 2.07 -1.43
C ILE A 286 -6.67 2.11 -0.03
N TYR A 287 -5.49 1.54 0.20
CA TYR A 287 -4.92 1.45 1.54
C TYR A 287 -3.47 1.91 1.57
N ASP A 288 -3.05 2.39 2.75
CA ASP A 288 -1.69 2.81 3.04
C ASP A 288 -0.83 1.55 3.18
N SER A 289 0.22 1.40 2.36
CA SER A 289 1.13 0.24 2.36
C SER A 289 2.14 0.27 3.51
N LEU A 290 1.72 0.78 4.67
CA LEU A 290 2.52 0.95 5.87
C LEU A 290 1.69 0.53 7.09
N PRO A 291 2.27 -0.20 8.06
CA PRO A 291 1.60 -0.53 9.31
C PRO A 291 1.03 0.72 10.02
N GLY A 292 -0.23 0.63 10.44
CA GLY A 292 -0.98 1.72 11.09
C GLY A 292 -1.43 2.85 10.15
N GLY A 293 -0.88 2.92 8.93
CA GLY A 293 -1.17 3.98 7.96
C GLY A 293 -0.61 5.36 8.34
N VAL A 294 -0.35 6.19 7.33
CA VAL A 294 0.22 7.55 7.48
C VAL A 294 -0.77 8.65 7.10
N GLY A 295 -2.01 8.28 6.77
CA GLY A 295 -3.11 9.20 6.51
C GLY A 295 -3.41 9.39 5.02
N PHE A 296 -2.81 8.59 4.12
CA PHE A 296 -3.09 8.69 2.68
C PHE A 296 -4.55 8.37 2.39
N SER A 297 -5.04 7.25 2.92
CA SER A 297 -6.42 6.81 2.78
C SER A 297 -7.43 7.84 3.30
N GLU A 298 -7.20 8.45 4.48
CA GLU A 298 -8.08 9.51 5.02
C GLU A 298 -8.13 10.70 4.06
N LYS A 299 -6.97 11.13 3.56
CA LYS A 299 -6.91 12.27 2.64
C LYS A 299 -7.60 11.97 1.32
N LEU A 300 -7.46 10.77 0.79
CA LEU A 300 -8.15 10.33 -0.44
C LEU A 300 -9.66 10.25 -0.25
N TYR A 301 -10.13 9.85 0.93
CA TYR A 301 -11.55 9.92 1.29
C TYR A 301 -12.08 11.36 1.21
N GLN A 302 -11.31 12.33 1.71
CA GLN A 302 -11.66 13.76 1.64
C GLN A 302 -11.62 14.29 0.19
N LEU A 303 -10.64 13.86 -0.60
CA LEU A 303 -10.42 14.25 -2.01
C LEU A 303 -11.21 13.38 -3.01
N HIS A 304 -12.26 12.70 -2.57
CA HIS A 304 -13.03 11.74 -3.36
C HIS A 304 -13.39 12.26 -4.76
N THR A 305 -14.02 13.43 -4.84
CA THR A 305 -14.51 13.98 -6.13
C THR A 305 -13.35 14.32 -7.05
N GLU A 306 -12.29 14.94 -6.52
CA GLU A 306 -11.08 15.32 -7.24
C GLU A 306 -10.35 14.08 -7.79
N LEU A 307 -10.17 13.06 -6.95
CA LEU A 307 -9.50 11.81 -7.29
C LEU A 307 -10.19 11.12 -8.47
N PHE A 308 -11.51 10.95 -8.41
CA PHE A 308 -12.28 10.32 -9.49
C PHE A 308 -12.39 11.21 -10.73
N SER A 309 -12.42 12.54 -10.57
CA SER A 309 -12.43 13.46 -11.71
C SER A 309 -11.13 13.38 -12.50
N THR A 310 -9.99 13.29 -11.83
CA THR A 310 -8.69 13.11 -12.46
C THR A 310 -8.56 11.71 -13.06
N ALA A 311 -9.00 10.67 -12.36
CA ALA A 311 -9.03 9.32 -12.90
C ALA A 311 -9.84 9.26 -14.21
N ARG A 312 -11.00 9.93 -14.25
CA ARG A 312 -11.80 10.09 -15.47
C ARG A 312 -11.01 10.76 -16.58
N GLN A 313 -10.34 11.88 -16.29
CA GLN A 313 -9.54 12.62 -17.26
C GLN A 313 -8.39 11.77 -17.82
N MET A 314 -7.67 11.04 -16.98
CA MET A 314 -6.58 10.14 -17.40
C MET A 314 -7.09 9.10 -18.40
N VAL A 315 -8.25 8.50 -18.12
CA VAL A 315 -8.85 7.51 -19.02
C VAL A 315 -9.35 8.15 -20.32
N THR A 316 -10.02 9.30 -20.27
CA THR A 316 -10.57 9.95 -21.47
C THR A 316 -9.49 10.48 -22.41
N HIS A 317 -8.40 11.03 -21.88
CA HIS A 317 -7.32 11.62 -22.68
C HIS A 317 -6.33 10.58 -23.23
N CYS A 318 -6.37 9.34 -22.73
CA CYS A 318 -5.57 8.28 -23.30
C CYS A 318 -6.02 7.98 -24.74
N SER A 319 -5.08 7.90 -25.68
CA SER A 319 -5.35 7.64 -27.10
C SER A 319 -5.71 6.19 -27.44
N CYS A 320 -5.65 5.26 -26.47
CA CYS A 320 -5.97 3.87 -26.71
C CYS A 320 -7.47 3.67 -27.00
N GLU A 321 -7.80 2.69 -27.84
CA GLU A 321 -9.20 2.35 -28.15
C GLU A 321 -9.88 1.59 -27.01
N ALA A 322 -9.24 0.54 -26.47
CA ALA A 322 -9.86 -0.38 -25.52
C ALA A 322 -9.17 -0.49 -24.15
N GLY A 323 -7.86 -0.20 -24.09
CA GLY A 323 -7.07 -0.20 -22.87
C GLY A 323 -5.58 -0.33 -23.18
N CYS A 324 -4.73 0.23 -22.32
CA CYS A 324 -3.29 0.05 -22.38
C CYS A 324 -2.67 0.18 -20.97
N PRO A 325 -1.41 -0.25 -20.78
CA PRO A 325 -0.68 -0.09 -19.51
C PRO A 325 -0.56 1.36 -19.02
N SER A 326 -0.81 2.36 -19.89
CA SER A 326 -0.81 3.77 -19.53
C SER A 326 -2.18 4.33 -19.12
N CYS A 327 -3.23 3.50 -19.01
CA CYS A 327 -4.55 3.91 -18.51
C CYS A 327 -5.19 2.81 -17.65
N VAL A 328 -6.19 2.11 -18.18
CA VAL A 328 -6.95 1.06 -17.49
C VAL A 328 -6.18 -0.26 -17.38
N GLY A 329 -5.10 -0.46 -18.13
CA GLY A 329 -4.32 -1.70 -18.13
C GLY A 329 -4.32 -2.43 -19.48
N PRO A 330 -3.49 -3.47 -19.63
CA PRO A 330 -3.35 -4.24 -20.87
C PRO A 330 -4.58 -5.15 -21.12
N LEU A 331 -4.90 -5.37 -22.40
CA LEU A 331 -6.15 -6.04 -22.80
C LEU A 331 -6.28 -7.51 -22.36
N ASN A 332 -5.16 -8.18 -22.11
CA ASN A 332 -5.12 -9.57 -21.66
C ASN A 332 -5.59 -9.77 -20.21
N GLU A 333 -5.73 -8.71 -19.43
CA GLU A 333 -6.27 -8.75 -18.05
C GLU A 333 -7.80 -8.73 -18.01
N PHE A 334 -8.45 -8.42 -19.14
CA PHE A 334 -9.90 -8.28 -19.24
C PHE A 334 -10.53 -9.47 -19.95
N SER A 335 -11.82 -9.70 -19.65
CA SER A 335 -12.57 -10.82 -20.25
C SER A 335 -13.89 -10.36 -20.86
N GLY A 336 -14.36 -11.05 -21.90
CA GLY A 336 -15.59 -10.70 -22.62
C GLY A 336 -15.38 -9.65 -23.72
N ASP A 337 -16.48 -9.29 -24.38
CA ASP A 337 -16.44 -8.51 -25.65
C ASP A 337 -16.54 -7.00 -25.43
N LYS A 338 -16.94 -6.56 -24.24
CA LYS A 338 -17.15 -5.14 -23.96
C LYS A 338 -15.81 -4.42 -23.75
N ASN A 339 -15.71 -3.21 -24.30
CA ASN A 339 -14.54 -2.36 -24.16
C ASN A 339 -14.25 -2.03 -22.67
N PRO A 340 -13.09 -2.43 -22.11
CA PRO A 340 -12.74 -2.17 -20.72
C PRO A 340 -12.63 -0.69 -20.37
N LYS A 341 -12.12 0.14 -21.28
CA LYS A 341 -12.01 1.58 -21.12
C LYS A 341 -13.38 2.23 -20.94
N GLU A 342 -14.35 1.84 -21.78
CA GLU A 342 -15.73 2.34 -21.68
C GLU A 342 -16.39 1.91 -20.36
N THR A 343 -16.18 0.65 -19.97
CA THR A 343 -16.73 0.09 -18.72
C THR A 343 -16.15 0.79 -17.49
N THR A 344 -14.85 1.10 -17.52
CA THR A 344 -14.19 1.88 -16.46
C THR A 344 -14.77 3.29 -16.36
N LEU A 345 -14.97 3.97 -17.50
CA LEU A 345 -15.59 5.30 -17.53
C LEU A 345 -17.03 5.29 -16.98
N GLN A 346 -17.81 4.24 -17.26
CA GLN A 346 -19.16 4.09 -16.72
C GLN A 346 -19.17 4.01 -15.20
N LEU A 347 -18.23 3.28 -14.59
CA LEU A 347 -18.06 3.23 -13.13
C LEU A 347 -17.68 4.60 -12.56
N VAL A 348 -16.68 5.26 -13.15
CA VAL A 348 -16.21 6.57 -12.68
C VAL A 348 -17.31 7.62 -12.78
N ASP A 349 -18.05 7.65 -13.90
CA ASP A 349 -19.17 8.56 -14.10
C ASP A 349 -20.30 8.30 -13.10
N ALA A 350 -20.57 7.03 -12.76
CA ALA A 350 -21.56 6.69 -11.74
C ALA A 350 -21.15 7.22 -10.35
N ILE A 351 -19.89 7.04 -9.97
CA ILE A 351 -19.34 7.53 -8.70
C ILE A 351 -19.42 9.07 -8.63
N LEU A 352 -18.99 9.76 -9.69
CA LEU A 352 -19.00 11.23 -9.74
C LEU A 352 -20.42 11.82 -9.74
N ARG A 353 -21.37 11.17 -10.42
CA ARG A 353 -22.78 11.60 -10.40
C ARG A 353 -23.37 11.53 -9.00
N GLU A 354 -23.00 10.54 -8.20
CA GLU A 354 -23.49 10.42 -6.83
C GLU A 354 -22.89 11.51 -5.94
N ALA A 355 -21.57 11.72 -5.99
CA ALA A 355 -20.91 12.80 -5.25
C ALA A 355 -21.42 14.21 -5.60
N GLY A 356 -21.97 14.39 -6.80
CA GLY A 356 -22.59 15.65 -7.22
C GLY A 356 -23.98 15.89 -6.62
N LYS A 357 -24.72 14.83 -6.26
CA LYS A 357 -26.04 14.95 -5.63
C LYS A 357 -25.96 15.38 -4.18
N ASP A 358 -24.92 14.97 -3.45
CA ASP A 358 -24.71 15.36 -2.05
C ASP A 358 -24.34 16.85 -1.87
N LYS A 359 -24.02 17.56 -2.96
CA LYS A 359 -23.73 19.01 -2.99
C LYS A 359 -24.94 19.89 -3.37
N MET A 360 -26.09 19.29 -3.71
CA MET A 360 -27.36 19.98 -3.99
C MET A 360 -28.34 19.81 -2.83
#